data_AF-A0A5N7ZG73-F1
#
_entry.id   AF-A0A5N7ZG73-F1
#
_cell.length_a   1.000
_cell.length_b   1.000
_cell.length_c   1.000
_cell.angle_alpha   90.00
_cell.angle_beta   90.00
_cell.angle_gamma   90.00
#
_symmetry.space_group_name_H-M   'P 1'
#
loop_
_entity.id
_entity.type
_entity.pdbx_description
1 polymer ?
#
loop_
_entity_poly.entity_id
_entity_poly.type
_entity_poly.pdbx_seq_one_letter_code
_entity_poly.pdbx_strand_id
1 'polypeptide(L)'
;MWSFIKRLLAGPEPAEDPLKETVSFDDAGLTRSSELARAMGLREFWPWDEIQEFGFRYTRAMYPDPWHGDYMEGLWIVRVPSDGGGLMAMEFDEDALNIDRLPAALLRNLPGLDLDALRAGLAVAARGPRHFEGEGEWVAWRRAAPPPATPGPGPA
;
A
#
# COMPACT_ATOMS: atom_id res chain seq x y z
N MET A 1 37.60 25.31 2.12
CA MET A 1 37.74 25.44 0.64
C MET A 1 37.53 24.13 -0.11
N TRP A 2 37.68 22.95 0.52
CA TRP A 2 37.51 21.64 -0.12
C TRP A 2 36.04 21.16 -0.26
N SER A 3 35.11 21.73 0.51
CA SER A 3 33.68 21.35 0.48
C SER A 3 32.90 21.92 -0.71
N PHE A 4 33.29 23.10 -1.20
CA PHE A 4 32.61 23.76 -2.32
C PHE A 4 32.87 23.07 -3.67
N ILE A 5 34.09 22.55 -3.88
CA ILE A 5 34.45 21.82 -5.10
C ILE A 5 33.69 20.48 -5.18
N LYS A 6 33.47 19.79 -4.05
CA LYS A 6 32.66 18.57 -4.01
C LYS A 6 31.20 18.81 -4.41
N ARG A 7 30.63 19.95 -4.03
CA ARG A 7 29.25 20.32 -4.37
C ARG A 7 29.06 20.74 -5.84
N LEU A 8 30.14 21.09 -6.53
CA LEU A 8 30.15 21.41 -7.97
C LEU A 8 30.39 20.17 -8.85
N LEU A 9 30.97 19.10 -8.29
CA LEU A 9 31.24 17.82 -8.98
C LEU A 9 30.19 16.74 -8.66
N ALA A 10 29.49 16.85 -7.54
CA ALA A 10 28.21 16.20 -7.36
C ALA A 10 27.25 16.93 -8.31
N GLY A 11 26.93 16.30 -9.44
CA GLY A 11 25.89 16.81 -10.34
C GLY A 11 24.58 17.06 -9.59
N PRO A 12 23.58 17.68 -10.23
CA PRO A 12 22.24 17.76 -9.64
C PRO A 12 21.86 16.38 -9.10
N GLU A 13 21.22 16.34 -7.93
CA GLU A 13 20.65 15.08 -7.45
C GLU A 13 19.89 14.46 -8.62
N PRO A 14 20.13 13.18 -8.94
CA PRO A 14 19.43 12.54 -10.05
C PRO A 14 17.96 12.82 -9.84
N ALA A 15 17.29 13.37 -10.86
CA ALA A 15 15.87 13.63 -10.81
C ALA A 15 15.19 12.39 -10.25
N GLU A 16 14.38 12.54 -9.20
CA GLU A 16 13.61 11.43 -8.68
C GLU A 16 12.87 10.81 -9.86
N ASP A 17 12.92 9.48 -9.98
CA ASP A 17 12.19 8.81 -11.03
C ASP A 17 10.71 9.20 -10.89
N PRO A 18 10.11 9.88 -11.88
CA PRO A 18 8.76 10.44 -11.75
C PRO A 18 7.69 9.36 -11.58
N LEU A 19 8.04 8.10 -11.88
CA LEU A 19 7.20 6.92 -11.66
C LEU A 19 7.42 6.29 -10.29
N LYS A 20 8.50 6.65 -9.58
CA LYS A 20 8.79 6.09 -8.27
C LYS A 20 7.71 6.54 -7.29
N GLU A 21 6.92 5.56 -6.88
CA GLU A 21 5.94 5.73 -5.84
C GLU A 21 6.62 5.64 -4.47
N THR A 22 6.35 6.62 -3.60
CA THR A 22 6.74 6.55 -2.19
C THR A 22 5.51 6.44 -1.34
N VAL A 23 5.48 5.44 -0.46
CA VAL A 23 4.40 5.17 0.46
C VAL A 23 4.90 5.36 1.88
N SER A 24 4.15 6.09 2.70
CA SER A 24 4.45 6.28 4.11
C SER A 24 3.19 6.15 4.97
N PHE A 25 3.40 5.67 6.19
CA PHE A 25 2.37 5.53 7.21
C PHE A 25 2.84 6.26 8.46
N ASP A 26 2.10 7.30 8.86
CA ASP A 26 2.41 8.13 10.02
C ASP A 26 1.21 8.25 10.96
N ASP A 27 1.30 9.13 11.95
CA ASP A 27 0.24 9.30 12.95
C ASP A 27 -1.06 9.85 12.34
N ALA A 28 -1.02 10.55 11.21
CA ALA A 28 -2.18 11.11 10.54
C ALA A 28 -2.85 10.10 9.60
N GLY A 29 -2.07 9.27 8.90
CA GLY A 29 -2.62 8.30 7.97
C GLY A 29 -1.59 7.71 7.02
N LEU A 30 -2.11 7.35 5.85
CA LEU A 30 -1.36 6.86 4.70
C LEU A 30 -1.13 8.01 3.73
N THR A 31 0.13 8.22 3.34
CA THR A 31 0.49 9.09 2.23
C THR A 31 1.13 8.28 1.12
N ARG A 32 0.65 8.49 -0.11
CA ARG A 32 1.27 8.05 -1.35
C ARG A 32 1.69 9.29 -2.12
N SER A 33 2.97 9.39 -2.48
CA SER A 33 3.46 10.45 -3.35
C SER A 33 4.17 9.89 -4.58
N SER A 34 3.84 10.43 -5.74
CA SER A 34 4.66 10.34 -6.95
C SER A 34 4.53 11.66 -7.74
N GLU A 35 5.56 12.02 -8.50
CA GLU A 35 5.50 13.25 -9.32
C GLU A 35 4.34 13.18 -10.32
N LEU A 36 4.10 12.00 -10.90
CA LEU A 36 2.99 11.78 -11.81
C LEU A 36 1.62 11.95 -11.12
N ALA A 37 1.44 11.38 -9.93
CA ALA A 37 0.18 11.51 -9.18
C ALA A 37 -0.12 12.98 -8.85
N ARG A 38 0.92 13.74 -8.46
CA ARG A 38 0.83 15.19 -8.22
C ARG A 38 0.46 15.96 -9.49
N ALA A 39 1.13 15.67 -10.60
CA ALA A 39 0.87 16.33 -11.89
C ALA A 39 -0.56 16.06 -12.39
N MET A 40 -1.12 14.90 -12.06
CA MET A 40 -2.50 14.51 -12.39
C MET A 40 -3.54 15.01 -11.38
N GLY A 41 -3.13 15.67 -10.28
CA GLY A 41 -4.04 16.12 -9.23
C GLY A 41 -4.73 14.99 -8.48
N LEU A 42 -4.11 13.80 -8.43
CA LEU A 42 -4.65 12.66 -7.70
C LEU A 42 -4.52 12.88 -6.20
N ARG A 43 -5.45 12.32 -5.44
CA ARG A 43 -5.37 12.28 -3.98
C ARG A 43 -4.11 11.52 -3.56
N GLU A 44 -3.36 12.11 -2.62
CA GLU A 44 -2.12 11.55 -2.09
C GLU A 44 -2.25 11.10 -0.62
N PHE A 45 -3.30 11.52 0.11
CA PHE A 45 -3.42 11.28 1.56
C PHE A 45 -4.76 10.66 1.95
N TRP A 46 -4.70 9.64 2.80
CA TRP A 46 -5.87 8.99 3.41
C TRP A 46 -5.71 8.91 4.93
N PRO A 47 -6.66 9.48 5.71
CA PRO A 47 -6.64 9.34 7.15
C PRO A 47 -6.96 7.91 7.59
N TRP A 48 -6.55 7.56 8.81
CA TRP A 48 -6.71 6.21 9.34
C TRP A 48 -8.15 5.70 9.37
N ASP A 49 -9.15 6.57 9.58
CA ASP A 49 -10.57 6.20 9.65
C ASP A 49 -11.16 5.77 8.30
N GLU A 50 -10.57 6.22 7.20
CA GLU A 50 -10.95 5.79 5.85
C GLU A 50 -10.42 4.41 5.49
N ILE A 51 -9.34 3.92 6.12
CA ILE A 51 -8.80 2.60 5.82
C ILE A 51 -9.76 1.51 6.31
N GLN A 52 -10.30 0.71 5.40
CA GLN A 52 -11.26 -0.36 5.70
C GLN A 52 -10.62 -1.74 5.72
N GLU A 53 -9.64 -1.99 4.85
CA GLU A 53 -8.90 -3.25 4.83
C GLU A 53 -7.43 -3.02 4.56
N PHE A 54 -6.59 -3.92 5.07
CA PHE A 54 -5.17 -3.99 4.77
C PHE A 54 -4.77 -5.45 4.54
N GLY A 55 -3.92 -5.69 3.54
CA GLY A 55 -3.52 -7.03 3.18
C GLY A 55 -2.43 -7.09 2.12
N PHE A 56 -2.28 -8.27 1.55
CA PHE A 56 -1.34 -8.57 0.47
C PHE A 56 -2.05 -9.33 -0.65
N ARG A 57 -1.69 -9.07 -1.91
CA ARG A 57 -2.16 -9.80 -3.09
C ARG A 57 -0.97 -10.35 -3.84
N TYR A 58 -1.13 -11.56 -4.35
CA TYR A 58 -0.27 -12.11 -5.37
C TYR A 58 -1.12 -12.37 -6.60
N THR A 59 -0.87 -11.65 -7.69
CA THR A 59 -1.71 -11.67 -8.90
C THR A 59 -0.87 -11.63 -10.15
N ARG A 60 -1.43 -12.05 -11.27
CA ARG A 60 -0.81 -11.78 -12.57
C ARG A 60 -0.77 -10.28 -12.81
N ALA A 61 0.38 -9.80 -13.29
CA ALA A 61 0.58 -8.41 -13.68
C ALA A 61 -0.49 -7.99 -14.69
N MET A 62 -1.11 -6.83 -14.48
CA MET A 62 -2.09 -6.30 -15.43
C MET A 62 -1.42 -5.96 -16.77
N TYR A 63 -0.18 -5.47 -16.70
CA TYR A 63 0.62 -5.12 -17.86
C TYR A 63 1.81 -6.08 -17.96
N PRO A 64 1.80 -7.04 -18.91
CA PRO A 64 2.93 -7.96 -19.09
C PRO A 64 4.17 -7.19 -19.53
N ASP A 65 5.33 -7.68 -19.12
CA ASP A 65 6.59 -7.08 -19.54
C ASP A 65 6.82 -7.35 -21.04
N PRO A 66 7.18 -6.35 -21.86
CA PRO A 66 7.32 -6.53 -23.31
C PRO A 66 8.43 -7.51 -23.72
N TRP A 67 9.39 -7.80 -22.84
CA TRP A 67 10.53 -8.68 -23.12
C TRP A 67 10.39 -10.06 -22.48
N HIS A 68 9.74 -10.12 -21.32
CA HIS A 68 9.63 -11.31 -20.48
C HIS A 68 8.22 -11.91 -20.54
N GLY A 69 7.22 -11.18 -21.04
CA GLY A 69 5.83 -11.62 -21.12
C GLY A 69 5.15 -11.63 -19.75
N ASP A 70 4.23 -12.56 -19.56
CA ASP A 70 3.45 -12.65 -18.33
C ASP A 70 4.31 -12.95 -17.10
N TYR A 71 3.95 -12.29 -16.01
CA TYR A 71 4.56 -12.49 -14.72
C TYR A 71 3.54 -12.22 -13.60
N MET A 72 3.91 -12.61 -12.39
CA MET A 72 3.14 -12.40 -11.17
C MET A 72 3.78 -11.28 -10.36
N GLU A 73 2.93 -10.48 -9.71
CA GLU A 73 3.28 -9.37 -8.84
C GLU A 73 2.78 -9.63 -7.42
N GLY A 74 3.62 -9.30 -6.46
CA GLY A 74 3.24 -9.14 -5.06
C GLY A 74 2.87 -7.68 -4.80
N LEU A 75 1.71 -7.44 -4.19
CA LEU A 75 1.18 -6.10 -3.96
C LEU A 75 0.65 -5.97 -2.54
N TRP A 76 1.04 -4.93 -1.83
CA TRP A 76 0.34 -4.50 -0.62
C TRP A 76 -0.99 -3.86 -1.01
N ILE A 77 -2.06 -4.18 -0.28
CA ILE A 77 -3.38 -3.60 -0.53
C ILE A 77 -3.83 -2.78 0.67
N VAL A 78 -4.30 -1.57 0.39
CA VAL A 78 -5.15 -0.79 1.29
C VAL A 78 -6.49 -0.58 0.62
N ARG A 79 -7.60 -0.90 1.28
CA ARG A 79 -8.94 -0.59 0.77
C ARG A 79 -9.56 0.59 1.48
N VAL A 80 -10.09 1.52 0.71
CA VAL A 80 -10.77 2.75 1.18
C VAL A 80 -12.15 2.87 0.51
N PRO A 81 -13.11 3.64 1.07
CA PRO A 81 -14.38 3.89 0.43
C PRO A 81 -14.21 4.51 -0.96
N SER A 82 -15.07 4.09 -1.90
CA SER A 82 -15.18 4.71 -3.23
C SER A 82 -16.41 5.62 -3.29
N ASP A 83 -16.32 6.69 -4.09
CA ASP A 83 -17.43 7.63 -4.33
C ASP A 83 -18.68 6.94 -4.92
N GLY A 84 -18.51 5.83 -5.64
CA GLY A 84 -19.59 5.04 -6.23
C GLY A 84 -20.24 4.02 -5.28
N GLY A 85 -19.82 3.98 -4.01
CA GLY A 85 -20.17 2.94 -3.05
C GLY A 85 -19.24 1.73 -3.16
N GLY A 86 -19.06 1.02 -2.05
CA GLY A 86 -18.11 -0.07 -1.94
C GLY A 86 -16.68 0.41 -1.64
N LEU A 87 -15.70 -0.46 -1.90
CA LEU A 87 -14.29 -0.22 -1.60
C LEU A 87 -13.46 -0.15 -2.88
N MET A 88 -12.55 0.81 -2.93
CA MET A 88 -11.47 0.89 -3.90
C MET A 88 -10.19 0.30 -3.29
N ALA A 89 -9.52 -0.58 -4.04
CA ALA A 89 -8.19 -1.05 -3.67
C ALA A 89 -7.12 -0.07 -4.15
N MET A 90 -6.26 0.34 -3.24
CA MET A 90 -4.99 0.99 -3.50
C MET A 90 -3.91 -0.07 -3.35
N GLU A 91 -3.08 -0.21 -4.39
CA GLU A 91 -2.08 -1.26 -4.52
C GLU A 91 -0.70 -0.62 -4.59
N PHE A 92 0.26 -1.23 -3.89
CA PHE A 92 1.64 -0.79 -3.81
C PHE A 92 2.55 -1.98 -4.04
N ASP A 93 3.70 -1.77 -4.68
CA ASP A 93 4.69 -2.82 -4.89
C ASP A 93 5.09 -3.53 -3.59
N GLU A 94 5.39 -4.83 -3.68
CA GLU A 94 5.83 -5.66 -2.54
C GLU A 94 6.98 -5.02 -1.73
N ASP A 95 7.88 -4.31 -2.40
CA ASP A 95 9.06 -3.70 -1.77
C ASP A 95 8.73 -2.41 -0.98
N ALA A 96 7.52 -1.87 -1.11
CA ALA A 96 7.08 -0.68 -0.39
C ALA A 96 7.05 -0.88 1.14
N LEU A 97 6.88 -2.12 1.61
CA LEU A 97 6.87 -2.45 3.03
C LEU A 97 7.69 -3.70 3.33
N ASN A 98 8.44 -3.64 4.44
CA ASN A 98 9.10 -4.80 5.02
C ASN A 98 8.27 -5.32 6.20
N ILE A 99 7.79 -6.55 6.11
CA ILE A 99 6.96 -7.18 7.16
C ILE A 99 7.66 -7.27 8.52
N ASP A 100 8.99 -7.41 8.56
CA ASP A 100 9.75 -7.48 9.80
C ASP A 100 10.03 -6.08 10.39
N ARG A 101 9.67 -5.02 9.66
CA ARG A 101 9.89 -3.62 10.05
C ARG A 101 8.70 -2.73 9.64
N LEU A 102 7.49 -3.20 9.87
CA LEU A 102 6.29 -2.43 9.57
C LEU A 102 6.28 -1.09 10.35
N PRO A 103 5.77 0.00 9.75
CA PRO A 103 5.66 1.29 10.42
C PRO A 103 4.88 1.19 11.74
N ALA A 104 5.40 1.81 12.81
CA ALA A 104 4.77 1.75 14.12
C ALA A 104 3.34 2.33 14.12
N ALA A 105 3.09 3.36 13.30
CA ALA A 105 1.76 3.95 13.15
C ALA A 105 0.76 2.97 12.51
N LEU A 106 1.20 2.14 11.56
CA LEU A 106 0.38 1.09 10.96
C LEU A 106 -0.04 0.06 12.00
N LEU A 107 0.91 -0.46 12.77
CA LEU A 107 0.63 -1.45 13.82
C LEU A 107 -0.32 -0.92 14.91
N ARG A 108 -0.18 0.37 15.26
CA ARG A 108 -1.05 1.01 16.26
C ARG A 108 -2.47 1.25 15.77
N ASN A 109 -2.64 1.60 14.50
CA ASN A 109 -3.95 1.94 13.92
C ASN A 109 -4.70 0.75 13.31
N LEU A 110 -4.03 -0.39 13.10
CA LEU A 110 -4.62 -1.64 12.64
C LEU A 110 -4.59 -2.71 13.75
N PRO A 111 -5.36 -2.55 14.84
CA PRO A 111 -5.34 -3.49 15.95
C PRO A 111 -5.82 -4.87 15.49
N GLY A 112 -5.09 -5.91 15.88
CA GLY A 112 -5.39 -7.29 15.51
C GLY A 112 -4.95 -7.69 14.10
N LEU A 113 -4.02 -6.93 13.49
CA LEU A 113 -3.41 -7.30 12.21
C LEU A 113 -2.84 -8.72 12.24
N ASP A 114 -3.34 -9.58 11.35
CA ASP A 114 -2.89 -10.96 11.19
C ASP A 114 -1.58 -11.01 10.39
N LEU A 115 -0.45 -10.97 11.11
CA LEU A 115 0.88 -11.05 10.50
C LEU A 115 1.13 -12.41 9.83
N ASP A 116 0.47 -13.47 10.26
CA ASP A 116 0.69 -14.81 9.69
C ASP A 116 0.02 -14.93 8.33
N ALA A 117 -1.16 -14.31 8.15
CA ALA A 117 -1.78 -14.15 6.82
C ALA A 117 -0.86 -13.39 5.85
N LEU A 118 -0.24 -12.29 6.30
CA LEU A 118 0.71 -11.54 5.46
C LEU A 118 1.96 -12.36 5.11
N ARG A 119 2.54 -13.06 6.10
CA ARG A 119 3.69 -13.95 5.87
C ARG A 119 3.35 -15.06 4.88
N ALA A 120 2.14 -15.61 4.93
CA ALA A 120 1.70 -16.63 3.98
C ALA A 120 1.65 -16.07 2.55
N GLY A 121 1.11 -14.86 2.34
CA GLY A 121 1.12 -14.19 1.04
C GLY A 121 2.52 -13.91 0.52
N LEU A 122 3.39 -13.32 1.35
CA LEU A 122 4.79 -13.04 0.99
C LEU A 122 5.58 -14.32 0.70
N ALA A 123 5.30 -15.43 1.41
CA ALA A 123 5.94 -16.72 1.14
C ALA A 123 5.55 -17.30 -0.22
N VAL A 124 4.36 -16.98 -0.75
CA VAL A 124 3.97 -17.31 -2.12
C VAL A 124 4.75 -16.43 -3.11
N ALA A 125 4.78 -15.11 -2.89
CA ALA A 125 5.49 -14.18 -3.76
C ALA A 125 7.01 -14.47 -3.84
N ALA A 126 7.62 -14.89 -2.74
CA ALA A 126 9.01 -15.31 -2.66
C ALA A 126 9.38 -16.50 -3.56
N ARG A 127 8.40 -17.24 -4.11
CA ARG A 127 8.63 -18.28 -5.13
C ARG A 127 8.98 -17.71 -6.51
N GLY A 128 8.80 -16.41 -6.68
CA GLY A 128 9.27 -15.63 -7.81
C GLY A 128 8.18 -15.27 -8.83
N PRO A 129 8.48 -14.33 -9.74
CA PRO A 129 7.50 -13.73 -10.65
C PRO A 129 6.99 -14.67 -11.75
N ARG A 130 7.52 -15.90 -11.84
CA ARG A 130 7.06 -16.94 -12.79
C ARG A 130 6.30 -18.07 -12.12
N HIS A 131 5.98 -17.94 -10.83
CA HIS A 131 5.18 -18.92 -10.12
C HIS A 131 3.69 -18.59 -10.27
N PHE A 132 3.08 -19.01 -11.37
CA PHE A 132 1.67 -18.71 -11.66
C PHE A 132 0.67 -19.44 -10.77
N GLU A 133 1.14 -20.38 -9.93
CA GLU A 133 0.30 -21.05 -8.93
C GLU A 133 0.25 -20.22 -7.65
N GLY A 134 -0.89 -20.23 -6.96
CA GLY A 134 -1.03 -19.52 -5.68
C GLY A 134 -1.45 -18.05 -5.80
N GLU A 135 -1.98 -17.63 -6.96
CA GLU A 135 -2.74 -16.38 -7.06
C GLU A 135 -3.78 -16.29 -5.94
N GLY A 136 -3.82 -15.14 -5.27
CA GLY A 136 -4.68 -14.98 -4.12
C GLY A 136 -4.50 -13.66 -3.40
N GLU A 137 -5.35 -13.48 -2.39
CA GLU A 137 -5.36 -12.31 -1.55
C GLU A 137 -5.47 -12.69 -0.07
N TRP A 138 -4.62 -12.09 0.74
CA TRP A 138 -4.52 -12.27 2.18
C TRP A 138 -4.90 -10.96 2.87
N VAL A 139 -6.19 -10.79 3.15
CA VAL A 139 -6.68 -9.65 3.94
C VAL A 139 -6.37 -9.91 5.42
N ALA A 140 -5.36 -9.22 5.92
CA ALA A 140 -4.83 -9.40 7.26
C ALA A 140 -5.53 -8.53 8.32
N TRP A 141 -6.25 -7.51 7.88
CA TRP A 141 -7.03 -6.66 8.77
C TRP A 141 -8.26 -6.12 8.06
N ARG A 142 -9.37 -6.04 8.81
CA ARG A 142 -10.61 -5.38 8.40
C ARG A 142 -11.11 -4.50 9.53
N ARG A 143 -11.60 -3.31 9.19
CA ARG A 143 -12.30 -2.45 10.15
C ARG A 143 -13.54 -3.17 10.67
N ALA A 144 -13.68 -3.23 11.99
CA ALA A 144 -14.92 -3.68 12.59
C ALA A 144 -16.06 -2.74 12.18
N ALA A 145 -17.17 -3.32 11.73
CA ALA A 145 -18.38 -2.54 11.50
C ALA A 145 -18.76 -1.82 12.81
N PRO A 146 -19.14 -0.53 12.76
CA PRO A 146 -19.65 0.14 13.94
C PRO A 146 -20.82 -0.68 14.51
N PRO A 147 -20.91 -0.82 15.85
CA PRO A 147 -22.04 -1.51 16.45
C PRO A 147 -23.34 -0.86 15.97
N PRO A 148 -24.40 -1.64 15.71
CA PRO A 148 -25.68 -1.08 15.28
C PRO A 148 -26.10 -0.01 16.29
N ALA A 149 -26.54 1.15 15.79
CA ALA A 149 -27.05 2.21 16.64
C ALA A 149 -28.18 1.63 17.52
N THR A 150 -27.99 1.64 18.84
CA THR A 150 -29.04 1.22 19.77
C THR A 150 -30.28 2.06 19.47
N PRO A 151 -31.45 1.45 19.18
CA PRO A 151 -32.66 2.21 18.98
C PRO A 151 -32.87 3.07 20.23
N GLY A 152 -32.84 4.40 20.07
CA GLY A 152 -33.19 5.31 21.15
C GLY A 152 -34.60 4.97 21.64
N PRO A 153 -34.90 5.19 22.94
CA PRO A 153 -36.25 4.99 23.43
C PRO A 153 -37.19 5.84 22.57
N GLY A 154 -38.15 5.18 21.91
CA GLY A 154 -39.15 5.86 21.11
C GLY A 154 -39.92 6.90 21.94
N PRO A 155 -40.47 7.94 21.31
CA PRO A 155 -41.22 8.97 22.04
C PRO A 155 -42.37 8.33 22.82
N ALA A 156 -42.50 8.78 24.08
CA ALA A 156 -43.51 8.35 25.04
C ALA A 156 -44.93 8.83 24.68
#